data_AF-A0A0D3C439-F1
#
_entry.id   AF-A0A0D3C439-F1
#
_cell.length_a   1.000
_cell.length_b   1.000
_cell.length_c   1.000
_cell.angle_alpha   90.00
_cell.angle_beta   90.00
_cell.angle_gamma   90.00
#
_symmetry.space_group_name_H-M   'P 1'
#
loop_
_entity.id
_entity.type
_entity.pdbx_description
1 polymer ?
#
loop_
_entity_poly.entity_id
_entity_poly.type
_entity_poly.pdbx_seq_one_letter_code
_entity_poly.pdbx_strand_id
1 'polypeptide(L)'
;SVDDCFCEGSNAPVYSEVQSSRINNALPLPSVLKGAFKIVEGPASSATGHPDEIAKLFLGLYGQLSVSVVPDQSDAASEEKLKIGVVLSGGQAPGGHNVISGLFDYLQERAKGSTFYGFSGSPKALDEDETELLDKLEMAAVAA
;
A
#
# COMPACT_ATOMS: atom_id res chain seq x y z
N SER A 1 -35.21 23.44 -30.26
CA SER A 1 -36.14 23.51 -29.13
C SER A 1 -36.22 22.13 -28.54
N VAL A 2 -36.01 22.05 -27.23
CA VAL A 2 -35.57 20.92 -26.41
C VAL A 2 -34.09 20.54 -26.55
N ASP A 3 -33.27 20.56 -25.51
CA ASP A 3 -33.13 21.49 -24.38
C ASP A 3 -31.67 21.31 -23.94
N ASP A 4 -30.90 22.39 -23.95
CA ASP A 4 -29.62 22.50 -23.25
C ASP A 4 -29.84 22.14 -21.78
N CYS A 5 -29.26 21.02 -21.34
CA CYS A 5 -29.00 20.79 -19.92
C CYS A 5 -27.53 20.46 -19.76
N PHE A 6 -26.74 21.54 -19.79
CA PHE A 6 -25.35 21.56 -19.37
C PHE A 6 -25.34 21.41 -17.84
N CYS A 7 -25.04 20.21 -17.34
CA CYS A 7 -24.71 20.03 -15.92
C CYS A 7 -23.18 20.11 -15.78
N GLU A 8 -22.68 21.28 -15.36
CA GLU A 8 -21.38 21.40 -14.72
C GLU A 8 -21.36 20.50 -13.46
N GLY A 9 -20.27 19.76 -13.21
CA GLY A 9 -20.00 19.29 -11.84
C GLY A 9 -19.38 17.92 -11.60
N SER A 10 -18.83 17.21 -12.58
CA SER A 10 -17.84 16.16 -12.28
C SER A 10 -16.83 16.01 -13.42
N ASN A 11 -15.55 16.29 -13.13
CA ASN A 11 -14.45 15.83 -13.98
C ASN A 11 -14.32 14.33 -13.77
N ALA A 12 -15.24 13.55 -14.34
CA ALA A 12 -15.09 12.11 -14.41
C ALA A 12 -13.88 11.84 -15.33
N PRO A 13 -12.85 11.10 -14.86
CA PRO A 13 -11.71 10.78 -15.70
C PRO A 13 -12.17 9.99 -16.93
N VAL A 14 -11.77 10.47 -18.11
CA VAL A 14 -12.10 9.81 -19.39
C VAL A 14 -11.10 8.68 -19.61
N TYR A 15 -11.51 7.45 -19.33
CA TYR A 15 -10.69 6.25 -19.54
C TYR A 15 -10.90 5.66 -20.93
N SER A 16 -9.83 5.11 -21.52
CA SER A 16 -9.97 4.24 -22.69
C SER A 16 -10.74 2.96 -22.35
N GLU A 17 -11.24 2.26 -23.37
CA GLU A 17 -11.93 0.97 -23.22
C GLU A 17 -11.08 -0.06 -22.46
N VAL A 18 -9.78 -0.10 -22.75
CA VAL A 18 -8.83 -1.02 -22.11
C VAL A 18 -8.58 -0.64 -20.65
N GLN A 19 -8.43 0.65 -20.33
CA GLN A 19 -8.29 1.12 -18.95
C GLN A 19 -9.54 0.79 -18.13
N SER A 20 -10.72 1.10 -18.69
CA SER A 20 -12.01 0.80 -18.06
C SER A 20 -12.19 -0.69 -17.76
N SER A 21 -11.72 -1.56 -18.66
CA SER A 21 -11.77 -3.02 -18.48
C SER A 21 -10.78 -3.50 -17.41
N ARG A 22 -9.62 -2.84 -17.25
CA ARG A 22 -8.57 -3.25 -16.31
C ARG A 22 -8.75 -2.74 -14.89
N ILE A 23 -9.44 -1.62 -14.70
CA ILE A 23 -9.77 -1.07 -13.36
C ILE A 23 -10.46 -2.11 -12.48
N ASN A 24 -11.33 -2.94 -13.06
CA ASN A 24 -12.09 -3.95 -12.33
C ASN A 24 -11.39 -5.32 -12.23
N ASN A 25 -10.14 -5.43 -12.67
CA ASN A 25 -9.42 -6.69 -12.68
C ASN A 25 -8.92 -7.05 -11.28
N ALA A 26 -9.53 -8.06 -10.66
CA ALA A 26 -9.11 -8.55 -9.35
C ALA A 26 -7.75 -9.27 -9.41
N LEU A 27 -6.79 -8.81 -8.62
CA LEU A 27 -5.48 -9.45 -8.53
C LEU A 27 -5.53 -10.71 -7.66
N PRO A 28 -4.81 -11.78 -8.03
CA PRO A 28 -4.76 -12.98 -7.23
C PRO A 28 -4.01 -12.72 -5.91
N LEU A 29 -4.74 -12.77 -4.80
CA LEU A 29 -4.15 -12.72 -3.46
C LEU A 29 -3.65 -14.11 -3.01
N PRO A 30 -2.45 -14.21 -2.42
CA PRO A 30 -2.02 -15.41 -1.72
C PRO A 30 -3.06 -15.88 -0.70
N SER A 31 -3.31 -17.19 -0.63
CA SER A 31 -4.37 -17.74 0.23
C SER A 31 -4.22 -17.36 1.69
N VAL A 32 -2.99 -17.27 2.18
CA VAL A 32 -2.66 -16.89 3.57
C VAL A 32 -3.09 -15.45 3.91
N LEU A 33 -3.19 -14.55 2.93
CA LEU A 33 -3.58 -13.16 3.16
C LEU A 33 -5.10 -12.92 3.08
N LYS A 34 -5.88 -13.93 2.66
CA LYS A 34 -7.34 -13.82 2.54
C LYS A 34 -8.07 -14.00 3.88
N GLY A 35 -7.39 -14.54 4.89
CA GLY A 35 -7.97 -14.83 6.20
C GLY A 35 -7.03 -14.38 7.31
N ALA A 36 -7.36 -14.78 8.54
CA ALA A 36 -6.47 -14.62 9.67
C ALA A 36 -5.13 -15.32 9.44
N PHE A 37 -4.06 -14.65 9.83
CA PHE A 37 -2.71 -15.19 9.77
C PHE A 37 -1.93 -14.81 11.03
N LYS A 38 -0.88 -15.59 11.28
CA LYS A 38 0.11 -15.28 12.31
C LYS A 38 1.50 -15.24 11.72
N ILE A 39 2.36 -14.50 12.40
CA ILE A 39 3.77 -14.38 12.11
C ILE A 39 4.52 -15.46 12.87
N VAL A 40 5.34 -16.23 12.16
CA VAL A 40 6.27 -17.21 12.72
C VAL A 40 7.68 -16.71 12.49
N GLU A 41 8.42 -16.56 13.59
CA GLU A 41 9.83 -16.16 13.56
C GLU A 41 10.70 -17.33 13.08
N GLY A 42 11.61 -17.02 12.18
CA GLY A 42 12.61 -17.92 11.62
C GLY A 42 14.02 -17.61 12.13
N PRO A 43 15.07 -18.09 11.45
CA PRO A 43 16.45 -17.82 11.85
C PRO A 43 16.82 -16.33 11.72
N ALA A 44 17.84 -15.92 12.48
CA ALA A 44 18.44 -14.59 12.41
C ALA A 44 18.99 -14.30 11.01
N SER A 45 18.71 -13.10 10.51
CA SER A 45 19.24 -12.61 9.24
C SER A 45 20.73 -12.27 9.34
N SER A 46 21.40 -12.24 8.19
CA SER A 46 22.80 -11.83 8.07
C SER A 46 23.00 -11.11 6.74
N ALA A 47 24.08 -10.34 6.63
CA ALA A 47 24.44 -9.69 5.38
C ALA A 47 25.18 -10.66 4.43
N THR A 48 24.97 -10.50 3.12
CA THR A 48 25.67 -11.28 2.09
C THR A 48 27.18 -10.97 2.05
N GLY A 49 27.61 -9.78 2.47
CA GLY A 49 29.03 -9.39 2.53
C GLY A 49 29.32 -8.43 3.68
N HIS A 50 30.50 -8.55 4.28
CA HIS A 50 30.97 -7.75 5.43
C HIS A 50 30.03 -7.74 6.66
N PRO A 51 29.63 -8.92 7.18
CA PRO A 51 28.69 -9.02 8.29
C PRO A 51 29.17 -8.26 9.54
N ASP A 52 30.47 -8.33 9.87
CA ASP A 52 31.02 -7.68 11.06
C ASP A 52 31.01 -6.15 10.97
N GLU A 53 31.15 -5.58 9.78
CA GLU A 53 31.11 -4.14 9.56
C GLU A 53 29.68 -3.62 9.57
N ILE A 54 28.77 -4.33 8.89
CA ILE A 54 27.34 -3.96 8.85
C ILE A 54 26.72 -4.10 10.24
N ALA A 55 27.09 -5.12 11.02
CA ALA A 55 26.64 -5.28 12.40
C ALA A 55 27.01 -4.07 13.28
N LYS A 56 28.19 -3.47 13.07
CA LYS A 56 28.62 -2.27 13.81
C LYS A 56 27.82 -1.03 13.42
N LEU A 57 27.37 -0.93 12.16
CA LEU A 57 26.60 0.22 11.67
C LEU A 57 25.14 0.16 12.13
N PHE A 58 24.54 -1.03 12.20
CA PHE A 58 23.11 -1.22 12.46
C PHE A 58 22.84 -2.02 13.75
N LEU A 59 23.32 -1.52 14.89
CA LEU A 59 23.26 -2.21 16.18
C LEU A 59 21.85 -2.65 16.61
N GLY A 60 20.80 -1.91 16.20
CA GLY A 60 19.41 -2.22 16.55
C GLY A 60 18.62 -3.02 15.51
N LEU A 61 19.20 -3.26 14.32
CA LEU A 61 18.50 -3.91 13.19
C LEU A 61 19.22 -5.16 12.68
N TYR A 62 20.54 -5.24 12.85
CA TYR A 62 21.30 -6.39 12.39
C TYR A 62 20.89 -7.66 13.15
N GLY A 63 20.70 -8.76 12.42
CA GLY A 63 20.35 -10.04 13.03
C GLY A 63 18.87 -10.24 13.35
N GLN A 64 17.98 -9.33 12.93
CA GLN A 64 16.54 -9.52 13.09
C GLN A 64 16.08 -10.86 12.47
N LEU A 65 15.12 -11.49 13.13
CA LEU A 65 14.61 -12.80 12.73
C LEU A 65 13.85 -12.66 11.41
N SER A 66 14.06 -13.63 10.52
CA SER A 66 13.20 -13.79 9.34
C SER A 66 11.77 -14.11 9.77
N VAL A 67 10.80 -13.78 8.92
CA VAL A 67 9.37 -13.94 9.24
C VAL A 67 8.69 -14.74 8.14
N SER A 68 7.88 -15.71 8.56
CA SER A 68 6.94 -16.43 7.70
C SER A 68 5.51 -16.17 8.14
N VAL A 69 4.62 -16.01 7.16
CA VAL A 69 3.19 -15.83 7.39
C VAL A 69 2.50 -17.18 7.24
N VAL A 70 1.78 -17.63 8.27
CA VAL A 70 1.02 -18.89 8.23
C VAL A 70 -0.45 -18.64 8.58
N PRO A 71 -1.39 -19.44 8.05
CA PRO A 71 -2.80 -19.30 8.39
C PRO A 71 -3.02 -19.47 9.89
N ASP A 72 -3.96 -18.70 10.42
CA ASP A 72 -4.39 -18.80 11.80
C ASP A 72 -5.92 -18.89 11.89
N GLN A 73 -6.44 -19.35 13.03
CA GLN A 73 -7.88 -19.47 13.26
C GLN A 73 -8.46 -18.26 14.01
N SER A 74 -7.62 -17.36 14.52
CA SER A 74 -8.08 -16.18 15.26
C SER A 74 -8.31 -15.00 14.31
N ASP A 75 -9.58 -14.75 13.98
CA ASP A 75 -9.99 -13.64 13.11
C ASP A 75 -10.10 -12.31 13.88
N ALA A 76 -9.05 -11.98 14.63
CA ALA A 76 -8.99 -10.72 15.35
C ALA A 76 -8.56 -9.61 14.38
N ALA A 77 -9.52 -8.87 13.83
CA ALA A 77 -9.24 -7.58 13.22
C ALA A 77 -8.62 -6.66 14.29
N SER A 78 -7.58 -5.91 13.93
CA SER A 78 -6.97 -4.97 14.87
C SER A 78 -7.93 -3.82 15.11
N GLU A 79 -8.31 -3.56 16.36
CA GLU A 79 -9.06 -2.36 16.73
C GLU A 79 -8.18 -1.10 16.73
N GLU A 80 -6.86 -1.27 16.59
CA GLU A 80 -5.90 -0.18 16.50
C GLU A 80 -6.03 0.57 15.16
N LYS A 81 -6.24 1.88 15.27
CA LYS A 81 -6.26 2.78 14.11
C LYS A 81 -4.84 3.17 13.76
N LEU A 82 -4.40 2.77 12.58
CA LEU A 82 -3.07 3.05 12.08
C LEU A 82 -3.02 4.37 11.33
N LYS A 83 -1.85 5.01 11.31
CA LYS A 83 -1.52 6.11 10.40
C LYS A 83 -0.37 5.64 9.54
N ILE A 84 -0.65 5.40 8.26
CA ILE A 84 0.31 4.79 7.34
C ILE A 84 0.63 5.76 6.22
N GLY A 85 1.92 6.04 6.03
CA GLY A 85 2.45 6.86 4.94
C GLY A 85 3.13 6.00 3.88
N VAL A 86 2.90 6.31 2.60
CA VAL A 86 3.53 5.62 1.46
C VAL A 86 4.21 6.61 0.55
N VAL A 87 5.44 6.28 0.16
CA VAL A 87 6.23 6.99 -0.84
C VAL A 87 6.73 6.00 -1.88
N LEU A 88 6.62 6.35 -3.17
CA LEU A 88 7.22 5.58 -4.26
C LEU A 88 8.59 6.18 -4.59
N SER A 89 9.67 5.48 -4.20
CA SER A 89 11.03 5.94 -4.46
C SER A 89 11.60 5.36 -5.76
N GLY A 90 12.30 6.19 -6.54
CA GLY A 90 13.03 5.77 -7.74
C GLY A 90 12.31 6.09 -9.04
N GLY A 91 12.70 5.43 -10.13
CA GLY A 91 12.05 5.56 -11.43
C GLY A 91 10.70 4.85 -11.47
N GLN A 92 9.85 5.20 -12.44
CA GLN A 92 8.55 4.55 -12.61
C GLN A 92 8.71 3.06 -12.97
N ALA A 93 7.96 2.22 -12.26
CA ALA A 93 7.85 0.79 -12.52
C ALA A 93 6.37 0.38 -12.58
N PRO A 94 5.96 -0.46 -13.55
CA PRO A 94 4.59 -0.97 -13.62
C PRO A 94 4.20 -1.71 -12.33
N GLY A 95 3.01 -1.42 -11.80
CA GLY A 95 2.45 -2.10 -10.62
C GLY A 95 2.58 -1.33 -9.29
N GLY A 96 3.25 -0.17 -9.26
CA GLY A 96 3.32 0.66 -8.05
C GLY A 96 1.95 1.02 -7.48
N HIS A 97 0.99 1.34 -8.35
CA HIS A 97 -0.39 1.61 -7.94
C HIS A 97 -1.10 0.39 -7.34
N ASN A 98 -0.81 -0.83 -7.81
CA ASN A 98 -1.38 -2.06 -7.25
C ASN A 98 -0.89 -2.30 -5.81
N VAL A 99 0.33 -1.86 -5.48
CA VAL A 99 0.86 -1.91 -4.11
C VAL A 99 0.08 -0.96 -3.21
N ILE A 100 -0.16 0.28 -3.68
CA ILE A 100 -0.92 1.30 -2.95
C ILE A 100 -2.36 0.81 -2.73
N SER A 101 -3.02 0.27 -3.77
CA SER A 101 -4.39 -0.25 -3.67
C SER A 101 -4.49 -1.44 -2.72
N GLY A 102 -3.55 -2.40 -2.79
CA GLY A 102 -3.56 -3.55 -1.89
C GLY A 102 -3.37 -3.18 -0.42
N LEU A 103 -2.52 -2.19 -0.14
CA LEU A 103 -2.33 -1.69 1.23
C LEU A 103 -3.58 -0.96 1.73
N PHE A 104 -4.19 -0.13 0.88
CA PHE A 104 -5.44 0.54 1.21
C PHE A 104 -6.57 -0.46 1.49
N ASP A 105 -6.76 -1.45 0.62
CA ASP A 105 -7.78 -2.50 0.78
C ASP A 105 -7.59 -3.25 2.11
N TYR A 106 -6.34 -3.60 2.46
CA TYR A 106 -6.02 -4.23 3.73
C TYR A 106 -6.41 -3.37 4.94
N LEU A 107 -6.11 -2.07 4.92
CA LEU A 107 -6.49 -1.15 6.00
C LEU A 107 -8.02 -1.03 6.13
N GLN A 108 -8.74 -0.97 5.01
CA GLN A 108 -10.21 -0.89 5.03
C GLN A 108 -10.87 -2.19 5.55
N GLU A 109 -10.26 -3.36 5.30
CA GLU A 109 -10.79 -4.64 5.75
C GLU A 109 -10.41 -4.93 7.21
N ARG A 110 -9.14 -4.76 7.57
CA ARG A 110 -8.55 -5.30 8.81
C ARG A 110 -8.22 -4.26 9.87
N ALA A 111 -8.10 -2.98 9.52
CA ALA A 111 -7.73 -1.89 10.44
C ALA A 111 -8.62 -0.65 10.22
N LYS A 112 -9.94 -0.84 10.34
CA LYS A 112 -10.94 0.20 10.02
C LYS A 112 -10.74 1.48 10.83
N GLY A 113 -10.85 2.62 10.15
CA GLY A 113 -10.62 3.93 10.74
C GLY A 113 -9.16 4.36 10.79
N SER A 114 -8.26 3.59 10.17
CA SER A 114 -6.89 4.01 9.87
C SER A 114 -6.87 5.16 8.86
N THR A 115 -5.79 5.93 8.87
CA THR A 115 -5.53 7.03 7.92
C THR A 115 -4.37 6.64 7.01
N PHE A 116 -4.52 6.91 5.72
CA PHE A 116 -3.55 6.57 4.69
C PHE A 116 -3.06 7.85 4.00
N TYR A 117 -1.74 8.03 3.94
CA TYR A 117 -1.10 9.22 3.39
C TYR A 117 -0.22 8.83 2.20
N GLY A 118 -0.36 9.55 1.09
CA GLY A 118 0.52 9.45 -0.07
C GLY A 118 1.44 10.67 -0.10
N PHE A 119 2.75 10.44 -0.23
CA PHE A 119 3.71 11.53 -0.39
C PHE A 119 4.03 11.71 -1.86
N SER A 120 3.74 12.89 -2.40
CA SER A 120 4.00 13.19 -3.81
C SER A 120 5.47 13.51 -4.02
N GLY A 121 6.15 12.74 -4.87
CA GLY A 121 7.52 13.01 -5.28
C GLY A 121 8.58 12.11 -4.63
N SER A 122 9.85 12.51 -4.79
CA SER A 122 11.02 11.77 -4.30
C SER A 122 11.05 11.72 -2.76
N PRO A 123 11.91 10.91 -2.10
CA PRO A 123 12.03 10.88 -0.64
C PRO A 123 12.26 12.26 0.02
N LYS A 124 12.68 13.28 -0.73
CA LYS A 124 12.74 14.68 -0.27
C LYS A 124 11.38 15.26 0.11
N ALA A 125 10.28 14.76 -0.45
CA ALA A 125 8.92 15.17 -0.09
C ALA A 125 8.59 14.92 1.38
N LEU A 126 9.32 14.00 2.04
CA LEU A 126 9.22 13.77 3.48
C LEU A 126 9.75 14.95 4.31
N ASP A 127 10.73 15.70 3.78
CA ASP A 127 11.29 16.88 4.43
C ASP A 127 10.47 18.15 4.13
N GLU A 128 9.75 18.16 3.01
CA GLU A 128 8.98 19.32 2.50
C GLU A 128 7.49 19.28 2.88
N ASP A 129 7.03 18.22 3.57
CA ASP A 129 5.64 17.99 4.01
C ASP A 129 4.62 18.04 2.85
N GLU A 130 5.03 17.61 1.67
CA GLU A 130 4.13 17.42 0.52
C GLU A 130 3.37 16.09 0.67
N THR A 131 2.37 16.15 1.55
CA THR A 131 1.53 15.00 1.94
C THR A 131 0.10 15.15 1.43
N GLU A 132 -0.40 14.14 0.73
CA GLU A 132 -1.80 14.03 0.31
C GLU A 132 -2.50 12.92 1.10
N LEU A 133 -3.75 13.18 1.51
CA LEU A 133 -4.53 12.25 2.30
C LEU A 133 -5.31 11.32 1.36
N LEU A 134 -4.82 10.11 1.17
CA LEU A 134 -5.42 9.13 0.28
C LEU A 134 -6.73 8.60 0.86
N ASP A 135 -7.84 9.04 0.29
CA ASP A 135 -9.18 8.55 0.59
C ASP A 135 -9.71 7.59 -0.49
N LYS A 136 -10.94 7.08 -0.30
CA LYS A 136 -11.55 6.14 -1.26
C LYS A 136 -11.72 6.73 -2.66
N LEU A 137 -11.89 8.04 -2.78
CA LEU A 137 -12.12 8.71 -4.06
C LEU A 137 -10.79 8.87 -4.81
N GLU A 138 -9.72 9.24 -4.13
CA GLU A 138 -8.38 9.31 -4.71
C GLU A 138 -7.84 7.94 -5.09
N MET A 139 -8.11 6.91 -4.27
CA MET A 139 -7.71 5.54 -4.56
C MET A 139 -8.35 4.97 -5.84
N ALA A 140 -9.55 5.43 -6.21
CA ALA A 140 -10.19 5.05 -7.47
C ALA A 140 -9.45 5.61 -8.70
N ALA A 141 -8.75 6.75 -8.55
CA ALA A 141 -7.89 7.32 -9.58
C ALA A 141 -6.52 6.61 -9.63
N VAL A 142 -5.99 6.15 -8.48
CA VAL A 142 -4.75 5.37 -8.40
C VAL A 142 -4.89 4.01 -9.09
N ALA A 143 -6.06 3.37 -9.01
CA ALA A 143 -6.28 2.05 -9.61
C ALA A 143 -6.39 2.05 -11.16
N ALA A 144 -6.45 3.22 -11.80
CA ALA A 144 -6.65 3.39 -13.24
C ALA A 144 -5.35 3.65 -14.02
#